data_AF-A0A6G1JR10-F1
#
_entry.id   AF-A0A6G1JR10-F1
#
_cell.length_a   1.000
_cell.length_b   1.000
_cell.length_c   1.000
_cell.angle_alpha   90.00
_cell.angle_beta   90.00
_cell.angle_gamma   90.00
#
_symmetry.space_group_name_H-M   'P 1'
#
loop_
_entity.id
_entity.type
_entity.pdbx_description
1 polymer ?
#
loop_
_entity_poly.entity_id
_entity_poly.type
_entity_poly.pdbx_seq_one_letter_code
_entity_poly.pdbx_strand_id
1 'polypeptide(L)'
;MNTTQRLGTCALNTSTMRKELEDSFATSKAATSIMLEAQRSAEASLQTRNSIRVRTEALVSKASRGRAKTVDLHRELANCTLDSLEAVKDHDVAMKDVWRGWQATTTGIMRMEWFHQKVLRALDEMEKDVEKEGGQEEENAKDVRSAIDRENKKLLEKLVEVADCTERILREALKELDDHKIAWGYIERELGEATNQARKAIAEVTRVQRMGG
;
A
#
# COMPACT_ATOMS: atom_id res chain seq x y z
N MET A 1 12.41 -44.82 -13.22
CA MET A 1 12.19 -43.70 -14.15
C MET A 1 13.48 -43.52 -14.92
N ASN A 2 13.46 -43.57 -16.26
CA ASN A 2 14.69 -43.37 -17.05
C ASN A 2 15.07 -41.89 -17.12
N THR A 3 16.29 -41.57 -17.54
CA THR A 3 16.86 -40.22 -17.57
C THR A 3 15.98 -39.24 -18.32
N THR A 4 15.52 -39.63 -19.50
CA THR A 4 14.65 -38.80 -20.35
C THR A 4 13.34 -38.44 -19.64
N GLN A 5 12.73 -39.38 -18.92
CA GLN A 5 11.54 -39.10 -18.10
C GLN A 5 11.86 -38.13 -16.96
N ARG A 6 13.00 -38.30 -16.27
CA ARG A 6 13.42 -37.41 -15.16
C ARG A 6 13.73 -35.99 -15.66
N LEU A 7 14.44 -35.85 -16.78
CA LEU A 7 14.72 -34.57 -17.43
C LEU A 7 13.45 -33.87 -17.88
N GLY A 8 12.50 -34.62 -18.46
CA GLY A 8 11.19 -34.10 -18.84
C GLY A 8 10.39 -33.59 -17.63
N THR A 9 10.41 -34.32 -16.51
CA THR A 9 9.79 -33.86 -15.25
C THR A 9 10.48 -32.62 -14.68
N CYS A 10 11.81 -32.53 -14.71
CA CYS A 10 12.55 -31.35 -14.25
C CYS A 10 12.24 -30.11 -15.09
N ALA A 11 12.20 -30.26 -16.42
CA ALA A 11 11.86 -29.18 -17.34
C ALA A 11 10.41 -28.69 -17.11
N LEU A 12 9.46 -29.61 -16.93
CA LEU A 12 8.06 -29.28 -16.64
C LEU A 12 7.92 -28.56 -15.28
N ASN A 13 8.58 -29.06 -14.24
CA ASN A 13 8.56 -28.46 -12.91
C ASN A 13 9.16 -27.04 -12.94
N THR A 14 10.30 -26.86 -13.61
CA THR A 14 10.95 -25.55 -13.72
C THR A 14 10.09 -24.57 -14.51
N SER A 15 9.47 -25.02 -15.60
CA SER A 15 8.52 -24.20 -16.36
C SER A 15 7.30 -23.80 -15.54
N THR A 16 6.77 -24.70 -14.69
CA THR A 16 5.63 -24.43 -13.82
C THR A 16 5.99 -23.41 -12.75
N MET A 17 7.12 -23.61 -12.06
CA MET A 17 7.63 -22.68 -11.04
C MET A 17 7.93 -21.30 -11.63
N ARG A 18 8.41 -21.23 -12.87
CA ARG A 18 8.62 -19.96 -13.58
C ARG A 18 7.31 -19.22 -13.80
N LYS A 19 6.27 -19.91 -14.24
CA LYS A 19 4.95 -19.31 -14.41
C LYS A 19 4.42 -18.78 -13.07
N GLU A 20 4.53 -19.57 -12.00
CA GLU A 20 4.13 -19.13 -10.65
C GLU A 20 4.94 -17.92 -10.17
N LEU A 21 6.21 -17.83 -10.56
CA LEU A 21 7.05 -16.68 -10.29
C LEU A 21 6.58 -15.43 -11.05
N GLU A 22 6.26 -15.55 -12.34
CA GLU A 22 5.71 -14.46 -13.15
C GLU A 22 4.33 -13.99 -12.64
N ASP A 23 3.48 -14.92 -12.22
CA ASP A 23 2.16 -14.60 -11.62
C ASP A 23 2.33 -13.86 -10.28
N SER A 24 3.30 -14.28 -9.46
CA SER A 24 3.64 -13.62 -8.19
C SER A 24 4.16 -12.20 -8.42
N PHE A 25 4.96 -12.01 -9.48
CA PHE A 25 5.44 -10.71 -9.91
C PHE A 25 4.30 -9.78 -10.33
N ALA A 26 3.40 -10.26 -11.20
CA ALA A 26 2.26 -9.49 -11.66
C ALA A 26 1.36 -9.05 -10.50
N THR A 27 1.13 -9.96 -9.55
CA THR A 27 0.36 -9.69 -8.32
C THR A 27 1.03 -8.63 -7.45
N SER A 28 2.35 -8.74 -7.21
CA SER A 28 3.11 -7.77 -6.41
C SER A 28 3.08 -6.36 -7.02
N LYS A 29 3.23 -6.28 -8.35
CA LYS A 29 3.16 -5.01 -9.09
C LYS A 29 1.77 -4.38 -8.98
N ALA A 30 0.71 -5.17 -9.16
CA ALA A 30 -0.67 -4.68 -9.02
C ALA A 30 -0.96 -4.20 -7.60
N ALA A 31 -0.54 -4.95 -6.58
CA ALA A 31 -0.68 -4.58 -5.17
C ALA A 31 0.04 -3.25 -4.85
N THR A 32 1.22 -3.04 -5.41
CA THR A 32 1.98 -1.78 -5.25
C THR A 32 1.23 -0.59 -5.83
N SER A 33 0.63 -0.73 -7.02
CA SER A 33 -0.18 0.34 -7.61
C SER A 33 -1.39 0.69 -6.75
N ILE A 34 -2.11 -0.33 -6.24
CA ILE A 34 -3.28 -0.15 -5.36
C ILE A 34 -2.85 0.56 -4.07
N MET A 35 -1.73 0.16 -3.48
CA MET A 35 -1.17 0.78 -2.28
C MET A 35 -0.90 2.28 -2.48
N LEU A 36 -0.22 2.63 -3.59
CA LEU A 36 0.12 4.02 -3.90
C LEU A 36 -1.12 4.88 -4.18
N GLU A 37 -2.15 4.31 -4.80
CA GLU A 37 -3.42 5.00 -5.01
C GLU A 37 -4.15 5.24 -3.69
N ALA A 38 -4.23 4.22 -2.82
CA ALA A 38 -4.82 4.34 -1.49
C ALA A 38 -4.09 5.38 -0.62
N GLN A 39 -2.76 5.49 -0.76
CA GLN A 39 -1.95 6.48 -0.05
C GLN A 39 -2.28 7.92 -0.50
N ARG A 40 -2.50 8.14 -1.79
CA ARG A 40 -2.99 9.43 -2.30
C ARG A 40 -4.39 9.76 -1.77
N SER A 41 -5.26 8.76 -1.67
CA SER A 41 -6.59 8.93 -1.08
C SER A 41 -6.51 9.30 0.40
N ALA A 42 -5.62 8.67 1.18
CA ALA A 42 -5.39 9.03 2.58
C ALA A 42 -4.92 10.50 2.71
N GLU A 43 -3.98 10.93 1.85
CA GLU A 43 -3.50 12.31 1.80
C GLU A 43 -4.61 13.31 1.46
N ALA A 44 -5.49 12.98 0.51
CA ALA A 44 -6.65 13.81 0.19
C ALA A 44 -7.63 13.94 1.38
N SER A 45 -7.84 12.87 2.15
CA SER A 45 -8.65 12.92 3.38
C SER A 45 -8.01 13.82 4.44
N LEU A 46 -6.68 13.80 4.59
CA LEU A 46 -5.96 14.68 5.52
C LEU A 46 -6.10 16.16 5.11
N GLN A 47 -5.95 16.47 3.82
CA GLN A 47 -6.16 17.83 3.29
C GLN A 47 -7.59 18.31 3.51
N THR A 48 -8.57 17.43 3.29
CA THR A 48 -9.99 17.70 3.57
C THR A 48 -10.20 18.03 5.05
N ARG A 49 -9.62 17.25 5.95
CA ARG A 49 -9.69 17.48 7.40
C ARG A 49 -9.06 18.81 7.80
N ASN A 50 -7.92 19.17 7.20
CA ASN A 50 -7.29 20.48 7.43
C ASN A 50 -8.21 21.63 6.97
N SER A 51 -8.86 21.49 5.82
CA SER A 51 -9.82 22.49 5.32
C SER A 51 -11.00 22.67 6.28
N ILE A 52 -11.53 21.56 6.81
CA ILE A 52 -12.60 21.59 7.82
C ILE A 52 -12.15 22.31 9.10
N ARG A 53 -10.91 22.06 9.56
CA ARG A 53 -10.33 22.79 10.70
C ARG A 53 -10.32 24.30 10.44
N VAL A 54 -9.78 24.75 9.32
CA VAL A 54 -9.72 26.19 8.96
C VAL A 54 -11.12 26.80 8.87
N ARG A 55 -12.09 26.09 8.26
CA ARG A 55 -13.50 26.52 8.21
C ARG A 55 -14.09 26.65 9.61
N THR A 56 -13.78 25.72 10.50
CA THR A 56 -14.25 25.73 11.89
C THR A 56 -13.65 26.89 12.69
N GLU A 57 -12.37 27.19 12.51
CA GLU A 57 -11.72 28.38 13.10
C GLU A 57 -12.36 29.68 12.60
N ALA A 58 -12.72 29.75 11.31
CA ALA A 58 -13.40 30.91 10.76
C ALA A 58 -14.78 31.15 11.39
N LEU A 59 -15.46 30.11 11.90
CA LEU A 59 -16.73 30.27 12.62
C LEU A 59 -16.57 31.07 13.91
N VAL A 60 -15.45 30.91 14.62
CA VAL A 60 -15.13 31.72 15.81
C VAL A 60 -15.12 33.19 15.44
N SER A 61 -14.39 33.55 14.39
CA SER A 61 -14.29 34.92 13.89
C SER A 61 -15.64 35.46 13.40
N LYS A 62 -16.45 34.64 12.72
CA LYS A 62 -17.80 35.03 12.28
C LYS A 62 -18.72 35.32 13.46
N ALA A 63 -18.68 34.47 14.49
CA ALA A 63 -19.46 34.63 15.71
C ALA A 63 -19.06 35.94 16.42
N SER A 64 -17.77 36.16 16.67
CA SER A 64 -17.27 37.36 17.36
C SER A 64 -17.62 38.68 16.65
N ARG A 65 -17.76 38.67 15.32
CA ARG A 65 -18.14 39.86 14.56
C ARG A 65 -19.65 40.16 14.59
N GLY A 66 -20.48 39.26 15.11
CA GLY A 66 -21.92 39.46 15.26
C GLY A 66 -22.73 39.62 13.96
N ARG A 67 -22.13 39.35 12.79
CA ARG A 67 -22.77 39.56 11.48
C ARG A 67 -23.67 38.42 11.02
N ALA A 68 -23.54 37.24 11.65
CA ALA A 68 -24.27 36.04 11.28
C ALA A 68 -25.36 35.71 12.31
N LYS A 69 -26.48 35.15 11.85
CA LYS A 69 -27.51 34.63 12.76
C LYS A 69 -26.98 33.39 13.47
N THR A 70 -27.31 33.25 14.75
CA THR A 70 -26.92 32.10 15.59
C THR A 70 -27.31 30.76 14.96
N VAL A 71 -28.49 30.67 14.33
CA VAL A 71 -28.96 29.46 13.65
C VAL A 71 -28.05 29.06 12.48
N ASP A 72 -27.56 30.04 11.70
CA ASP A 72 -26.65 29.79 10.59
C ASP A 72 -25.29 29.28 11.09
N LEU A 73 -24.77 29.86 12.18
CA LEU A 73 -23.52 29.42 12.79
C LEU A 73 -23.61 27.98 13.33
N HIS A 74 -24.71 27.63 13.99
CA HIS A 74 -24.95 26.25 14.45
C HIS A 74 -25.03 25.27 13.28
N ARG A 75 -25.72 25.65 12.19
CA ARG A 75 -25.82 24.83 10.98
C ARG A 75 -24.45 24.64 10.33
N GLU A 76 -23.67 25.71 10.15
CA GLU A 76 -22.32 25.59 9.57
C GLU A 76 -21.39 24.72 10.42
N LEU A 77 -21.46 24.82 11.76
CA LEU A 77 -20.68 23.95 12.66
C LEU A 77 -21.12 22.48 12.57
N ALA A 78 -22.43 22.22 12.46
CA ALA A 78 -22.96 20.88 12.27
C ALA A 78 -22.48 20.27 10.94
N ASN A 79 -22.49 21.05 9.86
CA ASN A 79 -21.96 20.62 8.57
C ASN A 79 -20.45 20.29 8.67
N CYS A 80 -19.64 21.16 9.31
CA CYS A 80 -18.22 20.86 9.53
C CYS A 80 -18.02 19.56 10.32
N THR A 81 -18.90 19.26 11.27
CA THR A 81 -18.86 18.02 12.05
C THR A 81 -19.18 16.80 11.17
N LEU A 82 -20.19 16.90 10.31
CA LEU A 82 -20.55 15.83 9.37
C LEU A 82 -19.44 15.60 8.34
N ASP A 83 -18.95 16.66 7.69
CA ASP A 83 -17.81 16.60 6.76
C ASP A 83 -16.60 15.94 7.43
N SER A 84 -16.36 16.25 8.72
CA SER A 84 -15.24 15.67 9.48
C SER A 84 -15.41 14.17 9.71
N LEU A 85 -16.64 13.68 9.93
CA LEU A 85 -16.91 12.25 10.12
C LEU A 85 -16.73 11.48 8.81
N GLU A 86 -17.18 12.05 7.69
CA GLU A 86 -16.96 11.49 6.37
C GLU A 86 -15.46 11.39 6.04
N ALA A 87 -14.70 12.46 6.31
CA ALA A 87 -13.25 12.44 6.13
C ALA A 87 -12.54 11.38 6.99
N VAL A 88 -13.01 11.09 8.22
CA VAL A 88 -12.48 9.97 9.03
C VAL A 88 -12.74 8.64 8.33
N LYS A 89 -13.97 8.43 7.87
CA LYS A 89 -14.37 7.18 7.23
C LYS A 89 -13.55 6.92 5.96
N ASP A 90 -13.37 7.93 5.11
CA ASP A 90 -12.59 7.81 3.89
C ASP A 90 -11.11 7.52 4.19
N HIS A 91 -10.56 8.20 5.21
CA HIS A 91 -9.22 7.93 5.70
C HIS A 91 -9.06 6.49 6.20
N ASP A 92 -9.99 6.00 7.03
CA ASP A 92 -9.94 4.63 7.56
C ASP A 92 -10.00 3.56 6.46
N VAL A 93 -10.79 3.80 5.41
CA VAL A 93 -10.85 2.92 4.24
C VAL A 93 -9.53 2.97 3.49
N ALA A 94 -9.03 4.16 3.17
CA ALA A 94 -7.78 4.35 2.47
C ALA A 94 -6.60 3.70 3.20
N MET A 95 -6.47 3.91 4.52
CA MET A 95 -5.41 3.32 5.34
C MET A 95 -5.45 1.79 5.37
N LYS A 96 -6.66 1.20 5.42
CA LYS A 96 -6.82 -0.26 5.33
C LYS A 96 -6.36 -0.80 3.98
N ASP A 97 -6.67 -0.09 2.90
CA ASP A 97 -6.28 -0.50 1.56
C ASP A 97 -4.77 -0.31 1.33
N VAL A 98 -4.15 0.74 1.88
CA VAL A 98 -2.68 0.88 1.89
C VAL A 98 -2.06 -0.32 2.61
N TRP A 99 -2.52 -0.66 3.81
CA TRP A 99 -1.97 -1.78 4.57
C TRP A 99 -2.15 -3.12 3.85
N ARG A 100 -3.33 -3.35 3.26
CA ARG A 100 -3.58 -4.55 2.45
C ARG A 100 -2.65 -4.62 1.24
N GLY A 101 -2.46 -3.51 0.53
CA GLY A 101 -1.54 -3.41 -0.60
C GLY A 101 -0.11 -3.73 -0.16
N TRP A 102 0.37 -3.11 0.92
CA TRP A 102 1.69 -3.35 1.50
C TRP A 102 1.92 -4.83 1.86
N GLN A 103 0.96 -5.46 2.53
CA GLN A 103 1.02 -6.88 2.89
C GLN A 103 1.03 -7.79 1.65
N ALA A 104 0.19 -7.50 0.65
CA ALA A 104 0.11 -8.26 -0.58
C ALA A 104 1.41 -8.16 -1.39
N THR A 105 1.97 -6.96 -1.51
CA THR A 105 3.27 -6.73 -2.16
C THR A 105 4.40 -7.50 -1.46
N THR A 106 4.48 -7.38 -0.13
CA THR A 106 5.51 -8.09 0.67
C THR A 106 5.38 -9.61 0.53
N THR A 107 4.15 -10.13 0.58
CA THR A 107 3.88 -11.57 0.37
C THR A 107 4.27 -12.00 -1.05
N GLY A 108 4.02 -11.15 -2.05
CA GLY A 108 4.45 -11.36 -3.43
C GLY A 108 5.96 -11.50 -3.53
N ILE A 109 6.73 -10.60 -2.91
CA ILE A 109 8.21 -10.66 -2.88
C ILE A 109 8.69 -11.96 -2.23
N MET A 110 8.16 -12.32 -1.06
CA MET A 110 8.54 -13.56 -0.37
C MET A 110 8.24 -14.81 -1.21
N ARG A 111 7.10 -14.83 -1.92
CA ARG A 111 6.77 -15.92 -2.85
C ARG A 111 7.74 -15.96 -4.04
N MET A 112 8.11 -14.81 -4.58
CA MET A 112 9.08 -14.73 -5.68
C MET A 112 10.42 -15.35 -5.27
N GLU A 113 10.94 -14.99 -4.09
CA GLU A 113 12.16 -15.59 -3.53
C GLU A 113 12.01 -17.10 -3.33
N TRP A 114 10.88 -17.56 -2.78
CA TRP A 114 10.64 -18.98 -2.54
C TRP A 114 10.61 -19.81 -3.82
N PHE A 115 9.91 -19.34 -4.86
CA PHE A 115 9.88 -20.01 -6.17
C PHE A 115 11.26 -20.02 -6.82
N HIS A 116 12.01 -18.92 -6.70
CA HIS A 116 13.38 -18.85 -7.19
C HIS A 116 14.27 -19.91 -6.53
N GLN A 117 14.21 -20.05 -5.20
CA GLN A 117 14.94 -21.09 -4.46
C GLN A 117 14.54 -22.53 -4.83
N LYS A 118 13.29 -22.75 -5.25
CA LYS A 118 12.85 -24.06 -5.76
C LYS A 118 13.43 -24.36 -7.14
N VAL A 119 13.48 -23.35 -8.01
CA VAL A 119 14.08 -23.47 -9.34
C VAL A 119 15.58 -23.78 -9.24
N LEU A 120 16.30 -23.12 -8.34
CA LEU A 120 17.72 -23.42 -8.08
C LEU A 120 17.94 -24.85 -7.59
N ARG A 121 17.08 -25.35 -6.70
CA ARG A 121 17.14 -26.75 -6.23
C ARG A 121 16.88 -27.75 -7.34
N ALA A 122 15.90 -27.50 -8.21
CA ALA A 122 15.62 -28.37 -9.34
C ALA A 122 16.82 -28.46 -10.31
N LEU A 123 17.51 -27.34 -10.52
CA LEU A 123 18.74 -27.30 -11.32
C LEU A 123 19.91 -28.08 -10.68
N ASP A 124 20.11 -27.94 -9.36
CA ASP A 124 21.13 -28.69 -8.62
C ASP A 124 20.86 -30.20 -8.58
N GLU A 125 19.59 -30.60 -8.43
CA GLU A 125 19.17 -31.99 -8.56
C GLU A 125 19.45 -32.56 -9.95
N MET A 126 19.20 -31.75 -10.99
CA MET A 126 19.47 -32.12 -12.37
C MET A 126 20.97 -32.30 -12.64
N GLU A 127 21.82 -31.42 -12.10
CA GLU A 127 23.28 -31.55 -12.15
C GLU A 127 23.77 -32.86 -11.54
N LYS A 128 23.30 -33.18 -10.33
CA LYS A 128 23.64 -34.44 -9.64
C LYS A 128 23.19 -35.69 -10.36
N ASP A 129 22.12 -35.59 -11.16
CA ASP A 129 21.65 -36.70 -11.99
C ASP A 129 22.45 -36.79 -13.30
N VAL A 130 22.86 -35.68 -13.91
CA VAL A 130 23.73 -35.66 -15.10
C VAL A 130 25.10 -36.28 -14.81
N GLU A 131 25.72 -35.97 -13.66
CA GLU A 131 27.04 -36.49 -13.26
C GLU A 131 27.10 -38.02 -13.11
N LYS A 132 25.95 -38.69 -13.02
CA LYS A 132 25.85 -40.15 -12.88
C LYS A 132 25.73 -40.87 -14.23
N GLU A 133 25.54 -40.12 -15.31
CA GLU A 133 25.31 -40.68 -16.64
C GLU A 133 26.49 -40.37 -17.57
N GLY A 134 26.74 -41.28 -18.51
CA GLY A 134 27.84 -41.14 -19.48
C GLY A 134 27.33 -41.22 -20.91
N GLY A 135 28.00 -40.52 -21.82
CA GLY A 135 27.72 -40.58 -23.26
C GLY A 135 26.63 -39.58 -23.71
N GLN A 136 25.78 -39.99 -24.66
CA GLN A 136 24.82 -39.09 -25.32
C GLN A 136 23.75 -38.52 -24.37
N GLU A 137 23.40 -39.26 -23.31
CA GLU A 137 22.42 -38.83 -22.30
C GLU A 137 22.97 -37.71 -21.42
N GLU A 138 24.28 -37.73 -21.13
CA GLU A 138 24.99 -36.66 -20.42
C GLU A 138 24.98 -35.35 -21.22
N GLU A 139 25.24 -35.43 -22.53
CA GLU A 139 25.26 -34.27 -23.44
C GLU A 139 23.86 -33.62 -23.56
N ASN A 140 22.83 -34.43 -23.80
CA ASN A 140 21.44 -33.96 -23.86
C ASN A 140 20.99 -33.32 -22.54
N ALA A 141 21.39 -33.89 -21.40
CA ALA A 141 21.05 -33.35 -20.09
C ALA A 141 21.76 -32.01 -19.81
N LYS A 142 23.03 -31.86 -20.24
CA LYS A 142 23.78 -30.60 -20.18
C LYS A 142 23.13 -29.50 -21.04
N ASP A 143 22.62 -29.84 -22.21
CA ASP A 143 21.95 -28.87 -23.09
C ASP A 143 20.63 -28.36 -22.50
N VAL A 144 19.78 -29.27 -21.99
CA VAL A 144 18.52 -28.90 -21.32
C VAL A 144 18.81 -28.04 -20.10
N ARG A 145 19.80 -28.40 -19.29
CA ARG A 145 20.21 -27.60 -18.12
C ARG A 145 20.68 -26.22 -18.56
N SER A 146 21.56 -26.13 -19.55
CA SER A 146 22.10 -24.87 -20.05
C SER A 146 21.02 -23.95 -20.65
N ALA A 147 19.95 -24.52 -21.21
CA ALA A 147 18.78 -23.76 -21.63
C ALA A 147 18.01 -23.20 -20.43
N ILE A 148 17.72 -24.05 -19.43
CA ILE A 148 17.02 -23.64 -18.21
C ILE A 148 17.82 -22.58 -17.43
N ASP A 149 19.13 -22.75 -17.27
CA ASP A 149 20.02 -21.81 -16.59
C ASP A 149 20.04 -20.44 -17.27
N ARG A 150 20.13 -20.40 -18.60
CA ARG A 150 20.11 -19.13 -19.35
C ARG A 150 18.80 -18.38 -19.16
N GLU A 151 17.68 -19.09 -19.17
CA GLU A 151 16.36 -18.49 -18.96
C GLU A 151 16.18 -18.05 -17.51
N ASN A 152 16.64 -18.83 -16.54
CA ASN A 152 16.59 -18.49 -15.12
C ASN A 152 17.47 -17.29 -14.78
N LYS A 153 18.65 -17.16 -15.39
CA LYS A 153 19.51 -16.00 -15.20
C LYS A 153 18.80 -14.71 -15.63
N LYS A 154 18.13 -14.71 -16.79
CA LYS A 154 17.34 -13.55 -17.26
C LYS A 154 16.17 -13.24 -16.32
N LEU A 155 15.56 -14.26 -15.76
CA LEU A 155 14.46 -14.12 -14.81
C LEU A 155 14.95 -13.57 -13.46
N LEU A 156 16.11 -14.02 -13.00
CA LEU A 156 16.78 -13.55 -11.78
C LEU A 156 17.13 -12.07 -11.88
N GLU A 157 17.73 -11.64 -12.99
CA GLU A 157 18.09 -10.24 -13.21
C GLU A 157 16.85 -9.33 -13.08
N LYS A 158 15.72 -9.74 -13.69
CA LYS A 158 14.44 -9.03 -13.55
C LYS A 158 13.86 -9.10 -12.13
N LEU A 159 14.03 -10.23 -11.45
CA LEU A 159 13.52 -10.43 -10.10
C LEU A 159 14.26 -9.54 -9.10
N VAL A 160 15.59 -9.46 -9.17
CA VAL A 160 16.41 -8.59 -8.33
C VAL A 160 16.03 -7.13 -8.58
N GLU A 161 15.98 -6.70 -9.84
CA GLU A 161 15.61 -5.32 -10.19
C GLU A 161 14.24 -4.92 -9.60
N VAL A 162 13.25 -5.81 -9.70
CA VAL A 162 11.92 -5.51 -9.16
C VAL A 162 11.83 -5.68 -7.66
N ALA A 163 12.52 -6.65 -7.06
CA ALA A 163 12.58 -6.77 -5.60
C ALA A 163 13.19 -5.51 -5.00
N ASP A 164 14.32 -5.02 -5.53
CA ASP A 164 14.99 -3.80 -5.07
C ASP A 164 14.09 -2.57 -5.25
N CYS A 165 13.46 -2.44 -6.43
CA CYS A 165 12.56 -1.33 -6.71
C CYS A 165 11.34 -1.35 -5.78
N THR A 166 10.74 -2.52 -5.58
CA THR A 166 9.54 -2.68 -4.74
C THR A 166 9.88 -2.51 -3.27
N GLU A 167 11.01 -3.03 -2.79
CA GLU A 167 11.48 -2.81 -1.43
C GLU A 167 11.64 -1.32 -1.14
N ARG A 168 12.28 -0.58 -2.05
CA ARG A 168 12.43 0.87 -1.92
C ARG A 168 11.06 1.57 -1.83
N ILE A 169 10.12 1.22 -2.70
CA ILE A 169 8.76 1.78 -2.68
C ILE A 169 8.05 1.45 -1.34
N LEU A 170 8.17 0.22 -0.84
CA LEU A 170 7.57 -0.19 0.42
C LEU A 170 8.16 0.56 1.62
N ARG A 171 9.48 0.80 1.62
CA ARG A 171 10.16 1.56 2.67
C ARG A 171 9.74 3.03 2.64
N GLU A 172 9.65 3.62 1.45
CA GLU A 172 9.20 5.01 1.27
C GLU A 172 7.73 5.16 1.70
N ALA A 173 6.86 4.24 1.27
CA ALA A 173 5.46 4.21 1.69
C ALA A 173 5.31 4.06 3.21
N LEU A 174 6.13 3.22 3.86
CA LEU A 174 6.11 3.08 5.32
C LEU A 174 6.46 4.40 6.02
N LYS A 175 7.49 5.09 5.54
CA LYS A 175 7.88 6.40 6.09
C LYS A 175 6.77 7.43 5.90
N GLU A 176 6.21 7.51 4.70
CA GLU A 176 5.11 8.44 4.41
C GLU A 176 3.87 8.14 5.26
N LEU A 177 3.57 6.86 5.52
CA LEU A 177 2.48 6.47 6.43
C LEU A 177 2.71 6.92 7.87
N ASP A 178 3.95 6.81 8.37
CA ASP A 178 4.29 7.28 9.71
C ASP A 178 4.16 8.81 9.81
N ASP A 179 4.69 9.54 8.83
CA ASP A 179 4.56 11.00 8.73
C ASP A 179 3.09 11.42 8.65
N HIS A 180 2.30 10.71 7.83
CA HIS A 180 0.87 10.94 7.66
C HIS A 180 0.10 10.69 8.96
N LYS A 181 0.43 9.63 9.71
CA LYS A 181 -0.19 9.33 11.01
C LYS A 181 0.07 10.43 12.03
N ILE A 182 1.29 10.97 12.07
CA ILE A 182 1.64 12.10 12.94
C ILE A 182 0.82 13.34 12.55
N ALA A 183 0.78 13.66 11.25
CA ALA A 183 0.01 14.79 10.73
C ALA A 183 -1.49 14.65 11.03
N TRP A 184 -2.05 13.46 10.84
CA TRP A 184 -3.45 13.17 11.14
C TRP A 184 -3.79 13.42 12.61
N GLY A 185 -2.97 12.90 13.53
CA GLY A 185 -3.18 13.10 14.96
C GLY A 185 -3.02 14.57 15.40
N TYR A 186 -2.14 15.34 14.74
CA TYR A 186 -2.05 16.78 14.94
C TYR A 186 -3.34 17.49 14.50
N ILE A 187 -3.81 17.25 13.27
CA ILE A 187 -5.00 17.90 12.74
C ILE A 187 -6.26 17.51 13.54
N GLU A 188 -6.37 16.26 13.98
CA GLU A 188 -7.47 15.83 14.84
C GLU A 188 -7.56 16.65 16.13
N ARG A 189 -6.42 16.88 16.79
CA ARG A 189 -6.35 17.68 18.01
C ARG A 189 -6.76 19.13 17.74
N GLU A 190 -6.14 19.76 16.75
CA GLU A 190 -6.40 21.15 16.39
C GLU A 190 -7.87 21.37 15.96
N LEU A 191 -8.45 20.42 15.22
CA LEU A 191 -9.86 20.45 14.85
C LEU A 191 -10.77 20.34 16.08
N GLY A 192 -10.41 19.50 17.05
CA GLY A 192 -11.13 19.40 18.33
C GLY A 192 -11.10 20.72 19.11
N GLU A 193 -9.94 21.38 19.16
CA GLU A 193 -9.78 22.69 19.78
C GLU A 193 -10.60 23.77 19.06
N ALA A 194 -10.49 23.86 17.74
CA ALA A 194 -11.26 24.78 16.91
C ALA A 194 -12.77 24.59 17.09
N THR A 195 -13.23 23.34 17.12
CA THR A 195 -14.63 22.99 17.34
C THR A 195 -15.12 23.46 18.70
N ASN A 196 -14.33 23.24 19.75
CA ASN A 196 -14.67 23.69 21.10
C ASN A 196 -14.70 25.23 21.21
N GLN A 197 -13.76 25.92 20.57
CA GLN A 197 -13.75 27.38 20.52
C GLN A 197 -14.96 27.92 19.75
N ALA A 198 -15.30 27.32 18.60
CA ALA A 198 -16.48 27.69 17.82
C ALA A 198 -17.77 27.53 18.63
N ARG A 199 -17.93 26.42 19.35
CA ARG A 199 -19.07 26.20 20.25
C ARG A 199 -19.19 27.28 21.32
N LYS A 200 -18.08 27.62 21.99
CA LYS A 200 -18.05 28.67 23.01
C LYS A 200 -18.42 30.05 22.44
N ALA A 201 -17.86 30.40 21.29
CA ALA A 201 -18.13 31.68 20.64
C ALA A 201 -19.60 31.81 20.22
N ILE A 202 -20.17 30.74 19.63
CA ILE A 202 -21.59 30.72 19.25
C ILE A 202 -22.49 30.82 20.49
N ALA A 203 -22.18 30.10 21.57
CA ALA A 203 -22.94 30.16 22.81
C ALA A 203 -22.96 31.57 23.41
N GLU A 204 -21.83 32.28 23.41
CA GLU A 204 -21.77 33.65 23.92
C GLU A 204 -22.63 34.61 23.09
N VAL A 205 -22.54 34.55 21.76
CA VAL A 205 -23.37 35.37 20.87
C VAL A 205 -24.86 35.06 21.06
N THR A 206 -25.20 33.79 21.25
CA THR A 206 -26.58 33.36 21.54
C THR A 206 -27.09 33.99 22.82
N ARG A 207 -26.25 34.04 23.87
CA ARG A 207 -26.59 34.64 25.16
C ARG A 207 -26.82 36.15 25.02
N VAL A 208 -25.93 36.85 24.35
CA VAL A 208 -26.04 38.30 24.12
C VAL A 208 -27.33 38.63 23.34
N GLN A 209 -27.63 37.87 22.28
CA GLN A 209 -28.87 38.07 21.50
C GLN A 209 -30.15 37.82 22.31
N ARG A 210 -30.11 36.95 23.32
CA ARG A 210 -31.26 36.71 24.22
C ARG A 210 -31.44 37.75 25.31
N MET A 211 -30.39 38.48 25.69
CA MET A 211 -30.44 39.51 26.74
C MET A 211 -30.63 40.94 26.20
N GLY A 212 -30.26 41.19 24.94
CA GLY A 212 -30.39 42.50 24.29
C GLY A 212 -31.59 42.64 23.35
N GLY A 213 -32.46 41.62 23.28
CA GLY A 213 -33.70 41.60 22.51
C GLY A 213 -34.93 41.66 23.40
#